data_AF-A0AAV6BE66-F1
#
_entry.id   AF-A0AAV6BE66-F1
#
_cell.length_a   1.000
_cell.length_b   1.000
_cell.length_c   1.000
_cell.angle_alpha   90.00
_cell.angle_beta   90.00
_cell.angle_gamma   90.00
#
_symmetry.space_group_name_H-M   'P 1'
#
loop_
_entity.id
_entity.type
_entity.pdbx_description
1 polymer ?
#
loop_
_entity_poly.entity_id
_entity_poly.type
_entity_poly.pdbx_seq_one_letter_code
_entity_poly.pdbx_strand_id
1 'polypeptide(L)'
;MIPITIAVFAASLAATIQSSFFEWVFHRYWLHRPWLPKDCFTTHTLIHHQLCKFEDTFHVVEHEQEEALHFQWWGGPILVALNIVPWVLTAWALASSGARLPYLPFLISFSVTASLYYVGYESIHYFMHKPRLDLIERSKWFRFLKRHHQIHHVHMNRNLNVLLPLADLLLGTLVTKVPVP
;
A
#
# COMPACT_ATOMS: atom_id res chain seq x y z
N MET A 1 25.58 8.97 -21.91
CA MET A 1 24.95 9.36 -20.63
C MET A 1 23.49 8.98 -20.70
N ILE A 2 22.93 8.32 -19.67
CA ILE A 2 21.50 7.99 -19.65
C ILE A 2 20.69 9.30 -19.54
N PRO A 3 19.69 9.54 -20.41
CA PRO A 3 18.82 10.70 -20.32
C PRO A 3 18.10 10.77 -18.96
N ILE A 4 17.98 11.97 -18.39
CA ILE A 4 17.26 12.21 -17.14
C ILE A 4 15.82 11.71 -17.23
N THR A 5 15.16 11.88 -18.39
CA THR A 5 13.80 11.40 -18.63
C THR A 5 13.68 9.90 -18.46
N ILE A 6 14.61 9.11 -19.00
CA ILE A 6 14.63 7.65 -18.85
C ILE A 6 14.78 7.28 -17.38
N ALA A 7 15.65 7.97 -16.64
CA ALA A 7 15.85 7.70 -15.22
C ALA A 7 14.59 8.00 -14.37
N VAL A 8 13.89 9.10 -14.67
CA VAL A 8 12.62 9.47 -14.02
C VAL A 8 11.56 8.39 -14.28
N PHE A 9 11.34 8.00 -15.55
CA PHE A 9 10.37 6.96 -15.87
C PHE A 9 10.71 5.61 -15.24
N ALA A 10 11.99 5.20 -15.30
CA ALA A 10 12.45 3.96 -14.69
C ALA A 10 12.26 3.96 -13.17
N ALA A 11 12.60 5.08 -12.50
CA ALA A 11 12.42 5.25 -11.06
C ALA A 11 10.94 5.17 -10.65
N SER A 12 10.05 5.85 -11.37
CA SER A 12 8.61 5.83 -11.07
C SER A 12 8.00 4.45 -11.28
N LEU A 13 8.40 3.75 -12.35
CA LEU A 13 7.96 2.38 -12.60
C LEU A 13 8.46 1.43 -11.50
N ALA A 14 9.76 1.51 -11.17
CA ALA A 14 10.36 0.72 -10.10
C ALA A 14 9.68 0.97 -8.75
N ALA A 15 9.44 2.23 -8.40
CA ALA A 15 8.75 2.61 -7.17
C ALA A 15 7.33 2.06 -7.12
N THR A 16 6.58 2.13 -8.22
CA THR A 16 5.20 1.61 -8.28
C THR A 16 5.15 0.10 -8.07
N ILE A 17 6.02 -0.64 -8.77
CA ILE A 17 6.11 -2.10 -8.64
C ILE A 17 6.54 -2.46 -7.24
N GLN A 18 7.64 -1.88 -6.74
CA GLN A 18 8.15 -2.17 -5.40
C GLN A 18 7.11 -1.86 -4.33
N SER A 19 6.42 -0.73 -4.42
CA SER A 19 5.43 -0.34 -3.40
C SER A 19 4.27 -1.33 -3.33
N SER A 20 3.82 -1.88 -4.45
CA SER A 20 2.81 -2.96 -4.45
C SER A 20 3.31 -4.23 -3.76
N PHE A 21 4.54 -4.66 -4.02
CA PHE A 21 5.13 -5.82 -3.33
C PHE A 21 5.39 -5.54 -1.84
N PHE A 22 5.86 -4.35 -1.51
CA PHE A 22 6.12 -3.93 -0.14
C PHE A 22 4.82 -3.87 0.67
N GLU A 23 3.77 -3.25 0.12
CA GLU A 23 2.44 -3.22 0.72
C GLU A 23 1.95 -4.64 1.01
N TRP A 24 2.07 -5.55 0.03
CA TRP A 24 1.67 -6.95 0.22
C TRP A 24 2.44 -7.63 1.36
N VAL A 25 3.77 -7.43 1.43
CA VAL A 25 4.62 -7.98 2.50
C VAL A 25 4.23 -7.39 3.85
N PHE A 26 4.14 -6.07 3.95
CA PHE A 26 3.77 -5.35 5.17
C PHE A 26 2.38 -5.81 5.66
N HIS A 27 1.39 -5.83 4.78
CA HIS A 27 0.04 -6.25 5.11
C HIS A 27 0.01 -7.72 5.57
N ARG A 28 0.68 -8.63 4.85
CA ARG A 28 0.68 -10.05 5.19
C ARG A 28 1.43 -10.37 6.49
N TYR A 29 2.57 -9.73 6.73
CA TYR A 29 3.50 -10.17 7.76
C TYR A 29 3.54 -9.25 8.98
N TRP A 30 3.24 -7.96 8.85
CA TRP A 30 3.20 -7.04 9.98
C TRP A 30 1.77 -6.79 10.44
N LEU A 31 0.81 -6.66 9.50
CA LEU A 31 -0.58 -6.39 9.86
C LEU A 31 -1.36 -7.66 10.19
N HIS A 32 -1.11 -8.78 9.49
CA HIS A 32 -1.83 -10.07 9.67
C HIS A 32 -1.06 -11.16 10.42
N ARG A 33 0.06 -10.82 11.07
CA ARG A 33 0.77 -11.71 11.99
C ARG A 33 1.27 -10.91 13.20
N PRO A 34 1.34 -11.52 14.40
CA PRO A 34 1.88 -10.87 15.59
C PRO A 34 3.42 -10.73 15.54
N TRP A 35 3.91 -10.07 14.49
CA TRP A 35 5.30 -9.70 14.30
C TRP A 35 5.60 -8.36 14.99
N LEU A 36 6.83 -7.86 14.89
CA LEU A 36 7.24 -6.57 15.44
C LEU A 36 7.02 -5.41 14.45
N PRO A 37 6.46 -4.26 14.87
CA PRO A 37 5.88 -4.01 16.20
C PRO A 37 4.50 -4.69 16.33
N LYS A 38 4.20 -5.25 17.51
CA LYS A 38 2.95 -6.01 17.75
C LYS A 38 1.70 -5.16 17.52
N ASP A 39 1.80 -3.85 17.74
CA ASP A 39 0.70 -2.92 17.58
C ASP A 39 0.17 -2.88 16.14
N CYS A 40 1.01 -3.14 15.13
CA CYS A 40 0.55 -3.28 13.75
C CYS A 40 -0.52 -4.38 13.62
N PHE A 41 -0.27 -5.53 14.23
CA PHE A 41 -1.21 -6.64 14.24
C PHE A 41 -2.45 -6.34 15.07
N THR A 42 -2.26 -5.76 16.26
CA THR A 42 -3.36 -5.42 17.16
C THR A 42 -4.31 -4.42 16.52
N THR A 43 -3.80 -3.27 16.06
CA THR A 43 -4.63 -2.22 15.48
C THR A 43 -5.29 -2.68 14.18
N HIS A 44 -4.58 -3.42 13.34
CA HIS A 44 -5.15 -3.85 12.06
C HIS A 44 -6.05 -5.09 12.20
N THR A 45 -5.53 -6.22 12.66
CA THR A 45 -6.27 -7.49 12.66
C THR A 45 -7.27 -7.59 13.80
N LEU A 46 -6.92 -7.12 15.00
CA LEU A 46 -7.77 -7.30 16.18
C LEU A 46 -8.76 -6.16 16.40
N ILE A 47 -8.50 -4.97 15.84
CA ILE A 47 -9.38 -3.79 15.97
C ILE A 47 -10.06 -3.49 14.64
N HIS A 48 -9.32 -3.07 13.59
CA HIS A 48 -9.91 -2.67 12.31
C HIS A 48 -10.77 -3.77 11.68
N HIS A 49 -10.25 -5.00 11.53
CA HIS A 49 -11.04 -6.12 10.97
C HIS A 49 -12.21 -6.58 11.86
N GLN A 50 -12.21 -6.26 13.16
CA GLN A 50 -13.32 -6.59 14.05
C GLN A 50 -14.42 -5.53 14.04
N LEU A 51 -14.03 -4.26 13.95
CA LEU A 51 -14.93 -3.12 13.91
C LEU A 51 -15.51 -2.88 12.51
N CYS A 52 -14.74 -3.19 11.47
CA CYS A 52 -15.07 -2.94 10.08
C CYS A 52 -15.04 -4.25 9.28
N LYS A 53 -16.03 -5.13 9.46
CA LYS A 53 -16.01 -6.48 8.84
C LYS A 53 -16.41 -6.43 7.35
N PHE A 54 -17.50 -7.07 6.98
CA PHE A 54 -17.96 -7.21 5.61
C PHE A 54 -19.41 -6.73 5.51
N GLU A 55 -19.77 -6.13 4.37
CA GLU A 55 -21.12 -5.59 4.11
C GLU A 55 -21.65 -4.63 5.19
N ASP A 56 -22.37 -5.12 6.21
CA ASP A 56 -23.15 -4.34 7.18
C ASP A 56 -22.33 -3.38 8.04
N THR A 57 -21.12 -3.79 8.39
CA THR A 57 -20.18 -3.07 9.26
C THR A 57 -18.96 -2.55 8.50
N PHE A 58 -18.89 -2.79 7.18
CA PHE A 58 -17.75 -2.36 6.37
C PHE A 58 -17.61 -0.83 6.31
N HIS A 59 -18.73 -0.10 6.40
CA HIS A 59 -18.72 1.36 6.41
C HIS A 59 -18.68 1.92 7.83
N VAL A 60 -17.85 2.95 8.01
CA VAL A 60 -17.68 3.64 9.27
C VAL A 60 -18.91 4.49 9.57
N VAL A 61 -19.51 4.24 10.73
CA VAL A 61 -20.63 5.00 11.29
C VAL A 61 -20.32 5.50 12.70
N GLU A 62 -19.51 4.77 13.46
CA GLU A 62 -19.07 5.12 14.81
C GLU A 62 -17.69 5.78 14.83
N HIS A 63 -17.39 6.49 15.92
CA HIS A 63 -16.11 7.18 16.09
C HIS A 63 -14.93 6.20 16.20
N GLU A 64 -15.10 5.10 16.94
CA GLU A 64 -14.08 4.09 17.16
C GLU A 64 -13.68 3.39 15.86
N GLN A 65 -14.64 3.22 14.93
CA GLN A 65 -14.36 2.70 13.60
C GLN A 65 -13.49 3.67 12.78
N GLU A 66 -13.72 4.99 12.90
CA GLU A 66 -12.92 6.00 12.21
C GLU A 66 -11.48 6.04 12.73
N GLU A 67 -11.29 5.97 14.04
CA GLU A 67 -9.96 5.90 14.65
C GLU A 67 -9.19 4.65 14.20
N ALA A 68 -9.90 3.53 13.99
CA ALA A 68 -9.32 2.27 13.54
C ALA A 68 -8.87 2.27 12.06
N LEU A 69 -9.25 3.26 11.25
CA LEU A 69 -8.87 3.31 9.83
C LEU A 69 -7.44 3.77 9.60
N HIS A 70 -6.87 4.56 10.52
CA HIS A 70 -5.62 5.26 10.29
C HIS A 70 -4.44 4.57 10.97
N PHE A 71 -3.30 4.51 10.29
CA PHE A 71 -2.05 4.26 10.98
C PHE A 71 -1.66 5.45 11.84
N GLN A 72 -0.76 5.18 12.79
CA GLN A 72 -0.06 6.22 13.53
C GLN A 72 0.64 7.18 12.54
N TRP A 73 0.66 8.48 12.87
CA TRP A 73 1.18 9.53 11.98
C TRP A 73 2.64 9.29 11.52
N TRP A 74 3.44 8.61 12.34
CA TRP A 74 4.83 8.27 12.03
C TRP A 74 4.97 7.04 11.13
N GLY A 75 3.91 6.22 10.99
CA GLY A 75 3.92 5.00 10.19
C GLY A 75 4.24 5.27 8.74
N GLY A 76 3.57 6.26 8.13
CA GLY A 76 3.81 6.67 6.75
C GLY A 76 5.26 7.05 6.46
N PRO A 77 5.85 8.03 7.17
CA PRO A 77 7.26 8.37 7.02
C PRO A 77 8.21 7.17 7.13
N ILE A 78 7.98 6.26 8.08
CA ILE A 78 8.82 5.06 8.24
C ILE A 78 8.65 4.10 7.05
N LEU A 79 7.43 3.80 6.62
CA LEU A 79 7.18 2.88 5.51
C LEU A 79 7.74 3.42 4.18
N VAL A 80 7.61 4.72 3.95
CA VAL A 80 8.23 5.40 2.80
C VAL A 80 9.75 5.33 2.88
N ALA A 81 10.34 5.61 4.04
CA ALA A 81 11.79 5.50 4.24
C ALA A 81 12.30 4.07 3.99
N LEU A 82 11.61 3.04 4.49
CA LEU A 82 11.97 1.63 4.25
C LEU A 82 11.98 1.26 2.77
N ASN A 83 11.12 1.87 1.95
CA ASN A 83 11.14 1.70 0.50
C ASN A 83 12.31 2.42 -0.19
N ILE A 84 12.72 3.59 0.33
CA ILE A 84 13.74 4.45 -0.28
C ILE A 84 15.15 4.02 0.09
N VAL A 85 15.39 3.60 1.34
CA VAL A 85 16.72 3.29 1.88
C VAL A 85 17.54 2.33 1.00
N PRO A 86 16.99 1.20 0.50
CA PRO A 86 17.74 0.31 -0.38
C PRO A 86 18.27 1.00 -1.65
N TRP A 87 17.51 1.94 -2.21
CA TRP A 87 17.90 2.69 -3.39
C TRP A 87 18.94 3.75 -3.11
N VAL A 88 18.87 4.41 -1.95
CA VAL A 88 19.92 5.35 -1.50
C VAL A 88 21.25 4.61 -1.33
N LEU A 89 21.23 3.44 -0.67
CA LEU A 89 22.43 2.61 -0.49
C LEU A 89 22.98 2.11 -1.83
N THR A 90 22.10 1.68 -2.74
CA THR A 90 22.49 1.22 -4.08
C THR A 90 23.09 2.36 -4.90
N ALA A 91 22.47 3.54 -4.89
CA ALA A 91 22.98 4.71 -5.59
C ALA A 91 24.34 5.16 -5.03
N TRP A 92 24.50 5.12 -3.71
CA TRP A 92 25.78 5.41 -3.05
C TRP A 92 26.86 4.42 -3.47
N ALA A 93 26.60 3.11 -3.40
CA ALA A 93 27.56 2.07 -3.80
C ALA A 93 27.98 2.21 -5.28
N LEU A 94 27.02 2.44 -6.18
CA LEU A 94 27.30 2.65 -7.61
C LEU A 94 28.10 3.94 -7.85
N ALA A 95 27.75 5.03 -7.18
CA ALA A 95 28.51 6.28 -7.27
C ALA A 95 29.96 6.10 -6.78
N SER A 96 30.16 5.40 -5.65
CA SER A 96 31.46 5.07 -5.09
C SER A 96 32.30 4.17 -6.00
N SER A 97 31.67 3.33 -6.83
CA SER A 97 32.36 2.51 -7.84
C SER A 97 32.85 3.29 -9.08
N GLY A 98 32.52 4.58 -9.16
CA GLY A 98 32.84 5.44 -10.31
C GLY A 98 31.81 5.39 -11.44
N ALA A 99 30.70 4.65 -11.28
CA ALA A 99 29.62 4.65 -12.25
C ALA A 99 28.98 6.05 -12.34
N ARG A 100 28.72 6.50 -13.58
CA ARG A 100 28.13 7.82 -13.86
C ARG A 100 26.69 7.67 -14.32
N LEU A 101 25.77 7.63 -13.37
CA LEU A 101 24.33 7.52 -13.59
C LEU A 101 23.60 8.74 -13.04
N PRO A 102 22.38 9.03 -13.51
CA PRO A 102 21.55 10.13 -13.00
C PRO A 102 20.92 9.78 -11.64
N TYR A 103 21.76 9.60 -10.61
CA TYR A 103 21.33 9.16 -9.27
C TYR A 103 20.31 10.09 -8.63
N LEU A 104 20.56 11.40 -8.65
CA LEU A 104 19.70 12.37 -7.98
C LEU A 104 18.29 12.43 -8.62
N PRO A 105 18.14 12.58 -9.96
CA PRO A 105 16.83 12.48 -10.59
C PRO A 105 16.10 11.15 -10.32
N PHE A 106 16.84 10.04 -10.33
CA PHE A 106 16.28 8.73 -10.01
C PHE A 106 15.74 8.68 -8.58
N LEU A 107 16.54 9.06 -7.59
CA LEU A 107 16.16 9.01 -6.18
C LEU A 107 14.99 9.95 -5.85
N ILE A 108 14.98 11.17 -6.41
CA ILE A 108 13.86 12.11 -6.25
C ILE A 108 12.58 11.50 -6.83
N SER A 109 12.64 11.03 -8.08
CA SER A 109 11.47 10.47 -8.75
C SER A 109 10.93 9.24 -8.01
N PHE A 110 11.82 8.34 -7.60
CA PHE A 110 11.46 7.16 -6.81
C PHE A 110 10.78 7.56 -5.50
N SER A 111 11.36 8.50 -4.76
CA SER A 111 10.86 8.94 -3.45
C SER A 111 9.49 9.61 -3.56
N VAL A 112 9.29 10.43 -4.60
CA VAL A 112 8.00 11.07 -4.89
C VAL A 112 6.96 10.00 -5.23
N THR A 113 7.27 9.05 -6.12
CA THR A 113 6.32 8.00 -6.48
C THR A 113 5.98 7.07 -5.32
N ALA A 114 6.95 6.67 -4.50
CA ALA A 114 6.70 5.86 -3.31
C ALA A 114 5.83 6.59 -2.27
N SER A 115 6.07 7.89 -2.08
CA SER A 115 5.25 8.74 -1.19
C SER A 115 3.82 8.88 -1.72
N LEU A 116 3.65 9.13 -3.02
CA LEU A 116 2.34 9.20 -3.66
C LEU A 116 1.59 7.87 -3.60
N TYR A 117 2.31 6.74 -3.72
CA TYR A 117 1.73 5.41 -3.52
C TYR A 117 1.19 5.26 -2.10
N TYR A 118 1.98 5.61 -1.08
CA TYR A 118 1.52 5.54 0.32
C TYR A 118 0.28 6.42 0.56
N VAL A 119 0.32 7.68 0.10
CA VAL A 119 -0.84 8.59 0.22
C VAL A 119 -2.06 8.03 -0.51
N GLY A 120 -1.87 7.48 -1.72
CA GLY A 120 -2.93 6.82 -2.47
C GLY A 120 -3.50 5.61 -1.73
N TYR A 121 -2.64 4.78 -1.14
CA TYR A 121 -3.01 3.61 -0.34
C TYR A 121 -3.91 4.01 0.84
N GLU A 122 -3.45 4.93 1.68
CA GLU A 122 -4.22 5.43 2.84
C GLU A 122 -5.53 6.08 2.41
N SER A 123 -5.48 6.94 1.37
CA SER A 123 -6.65 7.69 0.93
C SER A 123 -7.73 6.76 0.36
N ILE A 124 -7.33 5.82 -0.49
CA ILE A 124 -8.25 4.88 -1.12
C ILE A 124 -8.81 3.92 -0.06
N HIS A 125 -7.99 3.41 0.86
CA HIS A 125 -8.44 2.63 2.01
C HIS A 125 -9.51 3.37 2.82
N TYR A 126 -9.21 4.61 3.20
CA TYR A 126 -10.15 5.46 3.92
C TYR A 126 -11.46 5.67 3.16
N PHE A 127 -11.41 6.02 1.87
CA PHE A 127 -12.63 6.25 1.09
C PHE A 127 -13.46 4.99 0.86
N MET A 128 -12.86 3.79 0.86
CA MET A 128 -13.63 2.54 0.80
C MET A 128 -14.53 2.39 2.03
N HIS A 129 -14.00 2.72 3.20
CA HIS A 129 -14.65 2.61 4.50
C HIS A 129 -15.53 3.83 4.85
N LYS A 130 -15.17 5.03 4.38
CA LYS A 130 -15.93 6.28 4.58
C LYS A 130 -16.11 7.04 3.26
N PRO A 131 -17.10 6.63 2.45
CA PRO A 131 -17.42 7.28 1.18
C PRO A 131 -17.73 8.77 1.37
N ARG A 132 -17.17 9.63 0.51
CA ARG A 132 -17.27 11.10 0.57
C ARG A 132 -17.16 11.79 -0.80
N LEU A 133 -16.70 11.09 -1.83
CA LEU A 133 -16.32 11.67 -3.11
C LEU A 133 -16.97 10.89 -4.25
N ASP A 134 -18.16 11.32 -4.65
CA ASP A 134 -18.97 10.76 -5.72
C ASP A 134 -18.18 10.40 -6.99
N LEU A 135 -17.27 11.29 -7.41
CA LEU A 135 -16.47 11.09 -8.63
C LEU A 135 -15.56 9.86 -8.53
N ILE A 136 -14.91 9.68 -7.38
CA ILE A 136 -14.03 8.53 -7.11
C ILE A 136 -14.88 7.28 -6.98
N GLU A 137 -15.99 7.36 -6.24
CA GLU A 137 -16.86 6.22 -5.95
C GLU A 137 -17.54 5.61 -7.18
N ARG A 138 -17.81 6.45 -8.19
CA ARG A 138 -18.38 5.99 -9.47
C ARG A 138 -17.35 5.31 -10.37
N SER A 139 -16.06 5.54 -10.15
CA SER A 139 -14.99 4.93 -10.93
C SER A 139 -15.06 3.40 -10.89
N LYS A 140 -14.92 2.75 -12.05
CA LYS A 140 -14.88 1.29 -12.14
C LYS A 140 -13.69 0.72 -11.36
N TRP A 141 -12.56 1.42 -11.38
CA TRP A 141 -11.36 0.98 -10.67
C TRP A 141 -11.55 1.04 -9.15
N PHE A 142 -12.10 2.14 -8.63
CA PHE A 142 -12.39 2.24 -7.21
C PHE A 142 -13.37 1.17 -6.74
N ARG A 143 -14.45 0.92 -7.49
CA ARG A 143 -15.41 -0.15 -7.16
C ARG A 143 -14.77 -1.53 -7.17
N PHE A 144 -13.86 -1.79 -8.10
CA PHE A 144 -13.06 -3.02 -8.11
C PHE A 144 -12.19 -3.14 -6.85
N LEU A 145 -11.41 -2.11 -6.52
CA LEU A 145 -10.56 -2.09 -5.33
C LEU A 145 -11.38 -2.21 -4.03
N LYS A 146 -12.53 -1.52 -3.94
CA LYS A 146 -13.45 -1.64 -2.80
C LYS A 146 -13.92 -3.09 -2.63
N ARG A 147 -14.35 -3.73 -3.71
CA ARG A 147 -14.77 -5.13 -3.66
C ARG A 147 -13.62 -6.06 -3.29
N HIS A 148 -12.43 -5.81 -3.86
CA HIS A 148 -11.19 -6.53 -3.55
C HIS A 148 -10.88 -6.48 -2.05
N HIS A 149 -10.94 -5.28 -1.45
CA HIS A 149 -10.70 -5.08 -0.02
C HIS A 149 -11.83 -5.66 0.85
N GLN A 150 -13.09 -5.57 0.44
CA GLN A 150 -14.18 -6.26 1.14
C GLN A 150 -13.93 -7.77 1.23
N ILE A 151 -13.50 -8.41 0.15
CA ILE A 151 -13.16 -9.84 0.18
C ILE A 151 -12.00 -10.11 1.16
N HIS A 152 -11.02 -9.20 1.25
CA HIS A 152 -9.91 -9.30 2.20
C HIS A 152 -10.40 -9.31 3.67
N HIS A 153 -11.39 -8.49 4.02
CA HIS A 153 -12.01 -8.50 5.36
C HIS A 153 -12.69 -9.82 5.73
N VAL A 154 -13.02 -10.66 4.74
CA VAL A 154 -13.52 -12.03 4.97
C VAL A 154 -12.36 -13.04 4.96
N HIS A 155 -11.43 -12.90 4.02
CA HIS A 155 -10.28 -13.77 3.84
C HIS A 155 -8.98 -12.98 3.98
N MET A 156 -8.57 -12.77 5.23
CA MET A 156 -7.42 -11.93 5.61
C MET A 156 -6.08 -12.36 5.01
N ASN A 157 -5.98 -13.55 4.39
CA ASN A 157 -4.78 -14.03 3.69
C ASN A 157 -4.82 -13.84 2.15
N ARG A 158 -5.89 -13.23 1.62
CA ARG A 158 -6.11 -12.89 0.20
C ARG A 158 -6.27 -11.39 0.04
N ASN A 159 -6.08 -10.87 -1.17
CA ASN A 159 -6.36 -9.48 -1.52
C ASN A 159 -5.67 -8.45 -0.60
N LEU A 160 -4.36 -8.62 -0.42
CA LEU A 160 -3.55 -7.85 0.53
C LEU A 160 -3.15 -6.46 0.00
N ASN A 161 -3.20 -6.21 -1.30
CA ASN A 161 -3.04 -4.86 -1.82
C ASN A 161 -4.38 -4.13 -1.83
N VAL A 162 -4.38 -2.89 -1.37
CA VAL A 162 -5.51 -1.96 -1.38
C VAL A 162 -5.43 -1.00 -2.57
N LEU A 163 -4.24 -0.52 -2.95
CA LEU A 163 -4.10 0.47 -4.04
C LEU A 163 -3.91 -0.16 -5.42
N LEU A 164 -2.93 -1.05 -5.56
CA LEU A 164 -2.59 -1.70 -6.82
C LEU A 164 -2.35 -3.20 -6.57
N PRO A 165 -3.27 -4.08 -6.97
CA PRO A 165 -3.18 -5.53 -6.72
C PRO A 165 -2.23 -6.26 -7.68
N LEU A 166 -1.08 -5.67 -7.96
CA LEU A 166 -0.04 -6.28 -8.77
C LEU A 166 0.62 -7.45 -8.01
N ALA A 167 1.02 -7.26 -6.76
CA ALA A 167 1.60 -8.33 -5.97
C ALA A 167 0.57 -9.43 -5.66
N ASP A 168 -0.68 -9.08 -5.38
CA ASP A 168 -1.76 -10.07 -5.28
C ASP A 168 -1.93 -10.93 -6.53
N LEU A 169 -1.88 -10.30 -7.71
CA LEU A 169 -1.98 -11.00 -8.99
C LEU A 169 -0.78 -11.94 -9.19
N LEU A 170 0.44 -11.45 -8.98
CA LEU A 170 1.67 -12.20 -9.26
C LEU A 170 1.97 -13.28 -8.22
N LEU A 171 1.54 -13.10 -6.97
CA LEU A 171 1.76 -14.05 -5.87
C LEU A 171 0.55 -14.97 -5.61
N GLY A 172 -0.49 -14.88 -6.46
CA GLY A 172 -1.64 -15.79 -6.40
C GLY A 172 -2.55 -15.57 -5.18
N THR A 173 -2.62 -14.35 -4.65
CA THR A 173 -3.54 -13.97 -3.56
C THR A 173 -4.74 -13.14 -4.03
N LEU A 174 -4.82 -12.80 -5.33
CA LEU A 174 -5.97 -12.13 -5.94
C LEU A 174 -7.20 -13.05 -6.05
N VAL A 175 -8.32 -12.62 -5.48
CA VAL A 175 -9.62 -13.29 -5.52
C VAL A 175 -10.71 -12.26 -5.84
N THR A 176 -11.55 -12.52 -6.83
CA THR A 176 -12.57 -11.56 -7.31
C THR A 176 -14.00 -11.89 -6.87
N LYS A 177 -14.22 -13.08 -6.32
CA LYS A 177 -15.52 -13.53 -5.79
C LYS A 177 -15.31 -14.04 -4.37
N VAL A 178 -16.20 -13.67 -3.46
CA VAL A 178 -16.23 -14.29 -2.13
C VAL A 178 -16.54 -15.79 -2.34
N PRO A 179 -15.65 -16.71 -1.92
CA PRO A 179 -15.97 -18.12 -1.85
C PRO A 179 -17.25 -18.33 -1.05
N VAL A 180 -18.18 -19.11 -1.59
CA VAL A 180 -19.36 -19.54 -0.83
C VAL A 180 -18.86 -20.43 0.33
N PRO A 181 -19.40 -20.29 1.54
CA PRO A 181 -19.02 -21.14 2.68
C PRO A 181 -19.14 -22.64 2.37
#